data_AF-A0AA89BLI3-F1
#
_entry.id   AF-A0AA89BLI3-F1
#
_cell.length_a   1.000
_cell.length_b   1.000
_cell.length_c   1.000
_cell.angle_alpha   90.00
_cell.angle_beta   90.00
_cell.angle_gamma   90.00
#
_symmetry.space_group_name_H-M   'P 1'
#
loop_
_entity.id
_entity.type
_entity.pdbx_description
1 polymer ?
#
loop_
_entity_poly.entity_id
_entity_poly.type
_entity_poly.pdbx_seq_one_letter_code
_entity_poly.pdbx_strand_id
1 'polypeptide(L)'
;MVDPLFQRILVRECRSRKIPVIFDEVFTGFWRLGAESAAELLCCQPDISCFAKLMTGGIIPLAATLATDAVFDAFVGDSKLKALLHGHSYSAHAMGCTAASKSIQWFKDPQTNHNLDSERMLLREIWDFELVNRISSHPAVQRVVVLGTLCALELQVEGRDAGYASRYGSSLLVKLREDDIYMRSLGNVIYMMCGPCTSPHICRRVLEKVHRRLEEFSQERKSKTCDQ
;
A
#
# COMPACT_ATOMS: atom_id res chain seq x y z
N MET A 1 -2.98 -11.11 4.35
CA MET A 1 -3.61 -9.82 4.72
C MET A 1 -4.33 -10.04 6.03
N VAL A 2 -4.32 -9.08 6.95
CA VAL A 2 -5.16 -9.17 8.16
C VAL A 2 -6.61 -8.88 7.74
N ASP A 3 -7.55 -9.67 8.22
CA ASP A 3 -8.98 -9.51 7.93
C ASP A 3 -9.49 -8.15 8.45
N PRO A 4 -10.17 -7.32 7.62
CA PRO A 4 -10.75 -6.06 8.08
C PRO A 4 -11.76 -6.23 9.23
N LEU A 5 -12.48 -7.36 9.30
CA LEU A 5 -13.40 -7.65 10.41
C LEU A 5 -12.64 -7.81 11.73
N PHE A 6 -11.51 -8.51 11.71
CA PHE A 6 -10.64 -8.66 12.88
C PHE A 6 -10.21 -7.29 13.40
N GLN A 7 -9.75 -6.41 12.50
CA GLN A 7 -9.30 -5.06 12.88
C GLN A 7 -10.46 -4.21 13.44
N ARG A 8 -11.64 -4.26 12.82
CA ARG A 8 -12.82 -3.53 13.31
C ARG A 8 -13.24 -3.98 14.71
N ILE A 9 -13.23 -5.29 14.97
CA ILE A 9 -13.52 -5.84 16.30
C ILE A 9 -12.46 -5.37 17.30
N LEU A 10 -11.19 -5.44 16.96
CA LEU A 10 -10.11 -4.95 17.82
C LEU A 10 -10.27 -3.47 18.19
N VAL A 11 -10.57 -2.61 17.21
CA VAL A 11 -10.84 -1.18 17.44
C VAL A 11 -11.99 -0.98 18.42
N ARG A 12 -13.10 -1.71 18.24
CA ARG A 12 -14.26 -1.66 19.13
C ARG A 12 -13.90 -2.09 20.56
N GLU A 13 -13.16 -3.18 20.70
CA GLU A 13 -12.75 -3.71 22.00
C GLU A 13 -11.81 -2.73 22.73
N CYS A 14 -10.83 -2.14 22.04
CA CYS A 14 -9.95 -1.11 22.61
C CYS A 14 -10.74 0.11 23.09
N ARG A 15 -11.65 0.63 22.25
CA ARG A 15 -12.47 1.80 22.58
C ARG A 15 -13.38 1.55 23.78
N SER A 16 -14.00 0.36 23.88
CA SER A 16 -14.82 0.00 25.05
C SER A 16 -14.05 0.00 26.38
N ARG A 17 -12.73 -0.17 26.31
CA ARG A 17 -11.79 -0.16 27.44
C ARG A 17 -11.03 1.15 27.58
N LYS A 18 -11.42 2.20 26.83
CA LYS A 18 -10.78 3.53 26.82
C LYS A 18 -9.28 3.47 26.45
N ILE A 19 -8.90 2.50 25.62
CA ILE A 19 -7.55 2.41 25.05
C ILE A 19 -7.54 3.22 23.74
N PRO A 20 -6.69 4.26 23.60
CA PRO A 20 -6.60 5.02 22.37
C PRO A 20 -6.22 4.15 21.17
N VAL A 21 -6.89 4.37 20.04
CA VAL A 21 -6.67 3.65 18.79
C VAL A 21 -5.89 4.54 17.82
N ILE A 22 -4.79 4.01 17.30
CA ILE A 22 -3.95 4.67 16.30
C ILE A 22 -4.05 3.92 14.98
N PHE A 23 -4.38 4.63 13.90
CA PHE A 23 -4.19 4.12 12.54
C PHE A 23 -2.84 4.60 12.00
N ASP A 24 -1.93 3.67 11.73
CA ASP A 24 -0.73 3.96 10.95
C ASP A 24 -1.08 3.92 9.46
N GLU A 25 -1.40 5.09 8.93
CA GLU A 25 -1.76 5.28 7.52
C GLU A 25 -0.59 5.78 6.68
N VAL A 26 0.64 5.68 7.18
CA VAL A 26 1.86 6.10 6.46
C VAL A 26 1.99 5.30 5.16
N PHE A 27 1.49 4.07 5.10
CA PHE A 27 1.38 3.31 3.85
C PHE A 27 0.02 3.48 3.16
N THR A 28 -1.09 3.34 3.89
CA THR A 28 -2.43 3.14 3.31
C THR A 28 -3.12 4.42 2.85
N GLY A 29 -2.78 5.56 3.45
CA GLY A 29 -3.43 6.83 3.18
C GLY A 29 -3.20 7.35 1.76
N PHE A 30 -4.05 8.29 1.35
CA PHE A 30 -4.03 8.98 0.06
C PHE A 30 -4.06 8.02 -1.12
N TRP A 31 -5.11 7.21 -1.19
CA TRP A 31 -5.46 6.38 -2.35
C TRP A 31 -4.54 5.21 -2.64
N ARG A 32 -3.56 4.89 -1.76
CA ARG A 32 -2.73 3.69 -1.90
C ARG A 32 -3.60 2.44 -2.08
N LEU A 33 -4.60 2.28 -1.23
CA LEU A 33 -5.52 1.13 -1.23
C LEU A 33 -6.88 1.42 -1.88
N GLY A 34 -6.98 2.48 -2.68
CA GLY A 34 -8.20 2.84 -3.40
C GLY A 34 -9.17 3.76 -2.64
N ALA A 35 -8.85 4.11 -1.39
CA ALA A 35 -9.60 5.04 -0.54
C ALA A 35 -8.67 6.15 -0.03
N GLU A 36 -9.21 7.33 0.33
CA GLU A 36 -8.39 8.42 0.88
C GLU A 36 -7.78 8.03 2.24
N SER A 37 -8.54 7.28 3.04
CA SER A 37 -8.12 6.71 4.33
C SER A 37 -8.58 5.26 4.48
N ALA A 38 -7.80 4.45 5.19
CA ALA A 38 -8.17 3.10 5.60
C ALA A 38 -9.41 3.08 6.51
N ALA A 39 -9.77 4.20 7.15
CA ALA A 39 -11.00 4.32 7.93
C ALA A 39 -12.26 4.08 7.09
N GLU A 40 -12.24 4.43 5.79
CA GLU A 40 -13.34 4.13 4.86
C GLU A 40 -13.47 2.63 4.62
N LEU A 41 -12.34 1.93 4.42
CA LEU A 41 -12.28 0.49 4.21
C LEU A 41 -12.68 -0.30 5.48
N LEU A 42 -12.25 0.19 6.65
CA LEU A 42 -12.55 -0.44 7.93
C LEU A 42 -13.91 -0.05 8.48
N CYS A 43 -14.55 0.99 7.95
CA CYS A 43 -15.81 1.56 8.43
C CYS A 43 -15.78 1.89 9.94
N CYS A 44 -14.62 2.35 10.44
CA CYS A 44 -14.45 2.83 11.81
C CYS A 44 -13.35 3.90 11.86
N GLN A 45 -13.46 4.82 12.82
CA GLN A 45 -12.54 5.95 12.98
C GLN A 45 -11.54 5.69 14.12
N PRO A 46 -10.27 6.10 13.99
CA PRO A 46 -9.29 6.06 15.08
C PRO A 46 -9.37 7.32 15.97
N ASP A 47 -8.60 7.32 17.07
CA ASP A 47 -8.41 8.51 17.90
C ASP A 47 -7.19 9.34 17.42
N ILE A 48 -6.24 8.68 16.74
CA ILE A 48 -5.04 9.26 16.14
C ILE A 48 -4.77 8.59 14.78
N SER A 49 -4.36 9.36 13.77
CA SER A 49 -3.90 8.81 12.48
C SER A 49 -2.55 9.39 12.06
N CYS A 50 -1.64 8.55 11.57
CA CYS A 50 -0.32 8.96 11.08
C CYS A 50 -0.24 8.87 9.55
N PHE A 51 0.26 9.92 8.90
CA PHE A 51 0.32 10.06 7.44
C PHE A 51 1.70 10.53 6.97
N ALA A 52 2.16 10.06 5.80
CA ALA A 52 3.37 10.51 5.11
C ALA A 52 3.32 10.04 3.64
N LYS A 53 4.44 9.60 3.06
CA LYS A 53 4.55 8.96 1.73
C LYS A 53 3.73 9.67 0.63
N LEU A 54 2.57 9.13 0.26
CA LEU A 54 1.72 9.66 -0.82
C LEU A 54 1.10 11.02 -0.48
N MET A 55 1.12 11.45 0.79
CA MET A 55 0.62 12.77 1.20
C MET A 55 1.22 13.89 0.35
N THR A 56 2.51 13.80 0.01
CA THR A 56 3.24 14.80 -0.79
C THR A 56 3.43 14.37 -2.26
N GLY A 57 2.68 13.36 -2.72
CA GLY A 57 2.84 12.78 -4.06
C GLY A 57 4.19 12.11 -4.28
N GLY A 58 4.95 11.83 -3.22
CA GLY A 58 6.30 11.26 -3.31
C GLY A 58 7.40 12.26 -3.70
N ILE A 59 7.14 13.57 -3.65
CA ILE A 59 8.08 14.60 -4.12
C ILE A 59 9.02 15.10 -3.02
N ILE A 60 8.53 15.28 -1.79
CA ILE A 60 9.30 15.85 -0.67
C ILE A 60 8.87 15.24 0.66
N PRO A 61 9.76 15.06 1.66
CA PRO A 61 9.37 14.51 2.96
C PRO A 61 8.44 15.44 3.74
N LEU A 62 7.30 14.90 4.17
CA LEU A 62 6.42 15.50 5.19
C LEU A 62 5.65 14.37 5.87
N ALA A 63 5.37 14.53 7.15
CA ALA A 63 4.48 13.66 7.90
C ALA A 63 3.45 14.50 8.68
N ALA A 64 2.29 13.92 8.95
CA ALA A 64 1.24 14.50 9.76
C ALA A 64 0.67 13.46 10.73
N THR A 65 0.46 13.87 11.97
CA THR A 65 -0.26 13.07 12.98
C THR A 65 -1.53 13.82 13.33
N LEU A 66 -2.67 13.31 12.85
CA LEU A 66 -4.00 13.82 13.21
C LEU A 66 -4.41 13.22 14.54
N ALA A 67 -5.12 13.99 15.36
CA ALA A 67 -5.66 13.54 16.63
C ALA A 67 -7.08 14.09 16.80
N THR A 68 -7.92 13.36 17.52
CA THR A 68 -9.24 13.84 17.94
C THR A 68 -9.13 14.97 18.96
N ASP A 69 -10.18 15.78 19.08
CA ASP A 69 -10.26 16.85 20.08
C ASP A 69 -10.05 16.31 21.50
N ALA A 70 -10.61 15.14 21.82
CA ALA A 70 -10.43 14.51 23.14
C ALA A 70 -8.96 14.19 23.45
N VAL A 71 -8.15 13.80 22.45
CA VAL A 71 -6.71 13.60 22.61
C VAL A 71 -5.99 14.94 22.74
N PHE A 72 -6.37 15.94 21.95
CA PHE A 72 -5.82 17.29 22.02
C PHE A 72 -6.05 17.94 23.39
N ASP A 73 -7.28 17.87 23.91
CA ASP A 73 -7.71 18.44 25.18
C ASP A 73 -6.94 17.88 26.38
N ALA A 74 -6.42 16.64 26.28
CA ALA A 74 -5.58 16.06 27.31
C ALA A 74 -4.29 16.87 27.56
N PHE A 75 -3.81 17.62 26.56
CA PHE A 75 -2.63 18.48 26.62
C PHE A 75 -2.95 19.96 26.87
N VAL A 76 -4.23 20.34 26.91
CA VAL A 76 -4.66 21.74 27.14
C VAL A 76 -4.61 22.08 28.63
N GLY A 77 -3.90 23.15 29.00
CA GLY A 77 -3.95 23.73 30.34
C GLY A 77 -2.92 24.83 30.55
N ASP A 78 -2.92 25.44 31.73
CA ASP A 78 -2.18 26.68 32.01
C ASP A 78 -0.65 26.50 32.07
N SER A 79 -0.20 25.27 32.33
CA SER A 79 1.24 24.95 32.41
C SER A 79 1.78 24.45 31.08
N LYS A 80 2.88 25.04 30.62
CA LYS A 80 3.65 24.53 29.47
C LYS A 80 4.05 23.06 29.63
N LEU A 81 4.25 22.57 30.85
CA LEU A 81 4.58 21.17 31.12
C LEU A 81 3.45 20.20 30.75
N LYS A 82 2.21 20.70 30.59
CA LYS A 82 1.06 19.91 30.15
C LYS A 82 0.99 19.78 28.62
N ALA A 83 1.63 20.68 27.87
CA ALA A 83 1.61 20.66 26.42
C ALA A 83 2.39 19.46 25.83
N LEU A 84 2.12 19.12 24.57
CA LEU A 84 2.92 18.15 23.82
C LEU A 84 4.27 18.77 23.44
N LEU A 85 5.30 18.55 24.26
CA LEU A 85 6.64 19.11 24.07
C LEU A 85 7.48 18.26 23.08
N HIS A 86 6.98 18.11 21.86
CA HIS A 86 7.65 17.40 20.77
C HIS A 86 7.64 18.26 19.50
N GLY A 87 8.80 18.38 18.86
CA GLY A 87 8.91 19.18 17.63
C GLY A 87 10.25 19.00 16.94
N HIS A 88 10.27 19.35 15.65
CA HIS A 88 11.46 19.30 14.80
C HIS A 88 11.69 20.67 14.16
N SER A 89 12.94 20.97 13.79
CA SER A 89 13.30 22.26 13.19
C SER A 89 12.54 22.56 11.89
N TYR A 90 12.12 21.52 11.16
CA TYR A 90 11.36 21.63 9.91
C TYR A 90 9.87 21.22 10.08
N SER A 91 9.35 21.20 11.31
CA SER A 91 7.93 20.97 11.56
C SER A 91 7.08 21.96 10.73
N ALA A 92 6.12 21.44 9.97
CA ALA A 92 5.26 22.20 9.07
C ALA A 92 6.00 23.07 8.03
N HIS A 93 7.14 22.63 7.51
CA HIS A 93 7.88 23.37 6.48
C HIS A 93 7.03 23.64 5.23
N ALA A 94 7.07 24.89 4.75
CA ALA A 94 6.16 25.39 3.72
C ALA A 94 6.22 24.62 2.38
N MET A 95 7.41 24.15 2.00
CA MET A 95 7.60 23.37 0.78
C MET A 95 6.82 22.04 0.83
N GLY A 96 6.91 21.34 1.96
CA GLY A 96 6.18 20.11 2.21
C GLY A 96 4.68 20.34 2.26
N CYS A 97 4.24 21.35 3.00
CA CYS A 97 2.81 21.68 3.13
C CYS A 97 2.19 22.04 1.77
N THR A 98 2.91 22.78 0.92
CA THR A 98 2.48 23.14 -0.43
C THR A 98 2.36 21.90 -1.33
N ALA A 99 3.40 21.05 -1.34
CA ALA A 99 3.38 19.80 -2.09
C ALA A 99 2.24 18.88 -1.63
N ALA A 100 2.01 18.78 -0.32
CA ALA A 100 0.93 17.98 0.24
C ALA A 100 -0.45 18.50 -0.17
N SER A 101 -0.71 19.78 0.05
CA SER A 101 -1.98 20.41 -0.33
C SER A 101 -2.29 20.21 -1.81
N LYS A 102 -1.29 20.41 -2.68
CA LYS A 102 -1.48 20.20 -4.12
C LYS A 102 -1.69 18.73 -4.49
N SER A 103 -0.95 17.80 -3.87
CA SER A 103 -1.09 16.37 -4.14
C SER A 103 -2.46 15.83 -3.71
N ILE A 104 -2.94 16.23 -2.54
CA ILE A 104 -4.25 15.82 -2.02
C ILE A 104 -5.35 16.30 -2.96
N GLN A 105 -5.33 17.58 -3.35
CA GLN A 105 -6.29 18.14 -4.32
C GLN A 105 -6.21 17.38 -5.66
N TRP A 106 -5.01 17.13 -6.17
CA TRP A 106 -4.81 16.46 -7.45
C TRP A 106 -5.34 15.02 -7.47
N PHE A 107 -5.12 14.26 -6.40
CA PHE A 107 -5.63 12.89 -6.31
C PHE A 107 -7.13 12.81 -6.10
N LYS A 108 -7.73 13.83 -5.46
CA LYS A 108 -9.16 13.91 -5.13
C LYS A 108 -10.02 14.57 -6.21
N ASP A 109 -9.41 15.17 -7.23
CA ASP A 109 -10.12 15.82 -8.34
C ASP A 109 -10.29 14.84 -9.53
N PRO A 110 -11.53 14.49 -9.93
CA PRO A 110 -11.79 13.63 -11.08
C PRO A 110 -11.25 14.18 -12.42
N GLN A 111 -11.02 15.49 -12.54
CA GLN A 111 -10.43 16.09 -13.74
C GLN A 111 -8.95 15.73 -13.90
N THR A 112 -8.22 15.58 -12.79
CA THR A 112 -6.80 15.26 -12.76
C THR A 112 -6.49 13.80 -12.43
N ASN A 113 -7.42 13.10 -11.77
CA ASN A 113 -7.34 11.68 -11.48
C ASN A 113 -8.50 10.91 -12.12
N HIS A 114 -8.30 10.43 -13.35
CA HIS A 114 -9.34 9.73 -14.10
C HIS A 114 -9.69 8.35 -13.55
N ASN A 115 -8.96 7.85 -12.55
CA ASN A 115 -9.29 6.60 -11.86
C ASN A 115 -10.28 6.80 -10.71
N LEU A 116 -10.53 8.04 -10.32
CA LEU A 116 -11.44 8.36 -9.23
C LEU A 116 -12.90 8.23 -9.68
N ASP A 117 -13.67 7.42 -8.97
CA ASP A 117 -15.12 7.44 -8.99
C ASP A 117 -15.59 8.63 -8.14
N SER A 118 -16.16 9.65 -8.80
CA SER A 118 -16.61 10.89 -8.15
C SER A 118 -17.81 10.72 -7.23
N GLU A 119 -18.62 9.67 -7.41
CA GLU A 119 -19.79 9.42 -6.56
C GLU A 119 -19.37 8.75 -5.26
N ARG A 120 -18.48 7.77 -5.36
CA ARG A 120 -18.04 6.96 -4.21
C ARG A 120 -16.84 7.55 -3.49
N MET A 121 -16.11 8.44 -4.15
CA MET A 121 -14.77 8.84 -3.72
C MET A 121 -13.89 7.61 -3.47
N LEU A 122 -13.92 6.66 -4.41
CA LEU A 122 -13.08 5.45 -4.42
C LEU A 122 -12.33 5.36 -5.77
N LEU A 123 -11.12 4.81 -5.80
CA LEU A 123 -10.51 4.45 -7.08
C LEU A 123 -11.29 3.27 -7.65
N ARG A 124 -11.56 3.31 -8.95
CA ARG A 124 -12.01 2.13 -9.69
C ARG A 124 -10.94 1.04 -9.69
N GLU A 125 -11.34 -0.18 -9.98
CA GLU A 125 -10.39 -1.28 -10.16
C GLU A 125 -9.46 -0.97 -11.34
N ILE A 126 -8.15 -1.01 -11.11
CA ILE A 126 -7.13 -0.68 -12.12
C ILE A 126 -6.35 -1.90 -12.59
N TRP A 127 -6.44 -3.02 -11.86
CA TRP A 127 -5.79 -4.26 -12.23
C TRP A 127 -6.74 -5.14 -13.04
N ASP A 128 -6.24 -5.70 -14.13
CA ASP A 128 -7.03 -6.54 -15.02
C ASP A 128 -7.44 -7.85 -14.32
N PHE A 129 -8.75 -8.02 -14.11
CA PHE A 129 -9.29 -9.15 -13.34
C PHE A 129 -8.92 -10.52 -13.93
N GLU A 130 -8.97 -10.65 -15.25
CA GLU A 130 -8.67 -11.92 -15.91
C GLU A 130 -7.20 -12.31 -15.75
N LEU A 131 -6.28 -11.36 -15.96
CA LEU A 131 -4.85 -11.58 -15.77
C LEU A 131 -4.52 -11.84 -14.30
N VAL A 132 -5.11 -11.10 -13.37
CA VAL A 132 -4.93 -11.35 -11.93
C VAL A 132 -5.38 -12.77 -11.59
N ASN A 133 -6.53 -13.23 -12.11
CA ASN A 133 -7.02 -14.58 -11.86
C ASN A 133 -6.08 -15.65 -12.42
N ARG A 134 -5.60 -15.47 -13.66
CA ARG A 134 -4.61 -16.38 -14.30
C ARG A 134 -3.32 -16.46 -13.49
N ILE A 135 -2.77 -15.32 -13.09
CA ILE A 135 -1.57 -15.24 -12.25
C ILE A 135 -1.81 -15.92 -10.89
N SER A 136 -2.97 -15.70 -10.27
CA SER A 136 -3.29 -16.29 -8.96
C SER A 136 -3.44 -17.80 -8.99
N SER A 137 -3.81 -18.35 -10.15
CA SER A 137 -3.95 -19.80 -10.38
C SER A 137 -2.63 -20.45 -10.83
N HIS A 138 -1.56 -19.67 -11.01
CA HIS A 138 -0.30 -20.18 -11.52
C HIS A 138 0.42 -21.03 -10.44
N PRO A 139 0.97 -22.22 -10.76
CA PRO A 139 1.56 -23.13 -9.77
C PRO A 139 2.72 -22.56 -8.95
N ALA A 140 3.43 -21.56 -9.50
CA ALA A 140 4.52 -20.87 -8.80
C ALA A 140 4.04 -19.74 -7.87
N VAL A 141 2.73 -19.50 -7.75
CA VAL A 141 2.13 -18.42 -6.95
C VAL A 141 1.31 -19.04 -5.82
N GLN A 142 1.67 -18.70 -4.58
CA GLN A 142 0.99 -19.17 -3.38
C GLN A 142 -0.26 -18.36 -3.09
N ARG A 143 -0.18 -17.03 -3.24
CA ARG A 143 -1.32 -16.13 -3.08
C ARG A 143 -1.11 -14.82 -3.83
N VAL A 144 -2.21 -14.16 -4.16
CA VAL A 144 -2.23 -12.80 -4.70
C VAL A 144 -3.05 -11.91 -3.80
N VAL A 145 -2.58 -10.68 -3.61
CA VAL A 145 -3.30 -9.60 -2.93
C VAL A 145 -3.37 -8.43 -3.89
N VAL A 146 -4.59 -8.06 -4.28
CA VAL A 146 -4.84 -6.88 -5.11
C VAL A 146 -5.79 -5.96 -4.34
N LEU A 147 -5.39 -4.71 -4.17
CA LEU A 147 -6.23 -3.68 -3.56
C LEU A 147 -5.73 -2.29 -3.96
N GLY A 148 -6.57 -1.50 -4.62
CA GLY A 148 -6.24 -0.17 -5.10
C GLY A 148 -4.99 -0.17 -5.99
N THR A 149 -3.96 0.58 -5.61
CA THR A 149 -2.73 0.70 -6.41
C THR A 149 -1.71 -0.41 -6.16
N LEU A 150 -2.04 -1.43 -5.36
CA LEU A 150 -1.16 -2.55 -5.01
C LEU A 150 -1.62 -3.85 -5.66
N CYS A 151 -0.70 -4.54 -6.34
CA CYS A 151 -0.81 -5.95 -6.72
C CYS A 151 0.43 -6.69 -6.21
N ALA A 152 0.26 -7.57 -5.23
CA ALA A 152 1.34 -8.33 -4.60
C ALA A 152 1.13 -9.83 -4.81
N LEU A 153 2.19 -10.53 -5.19
CA LEU A 153 2.21 -11.96 -5.42
C LEU A 153 3.19 -12.58 -4.42
N GLU A 154 2.72 -13.55 -3.65
CA GLU A 154 3.62 -14.42 -2.89
C GLU A 154 3.96 -15.63 -3.75
N LEU A 155 5.25 -15.84 -4.00
CA LEU A 155 5.73 -16.97 -4.77
C LEU A 155 5.77 -18.23 -3.89
N GLN A 156 5.39 -19.35 -4.49
CA GLN A 156 5.52 -20.68 -3.89
C GLN A 156 7.01 -21.03 -3.80
N VAL A 157 7.50 -21.32 -2.60
CA VAL A 157 8.88 -21.75 -2.36
C VAL A 157 8.87 -23.14 -1.72
N GLU A 158 9.74 -24.03 -2.19
CA GLU A 158 9.92 -25.37 -1.62
C GLU A 158 11.15 -25.39 -0.68
N GLY A 159 11.05 -26.09 0.45
CA GLY A 159 12.17 -26.33 1.36
C GLY A 159 12.49 -25.20 2.35
N ARG A 160 13.74 -25.18 2.86
CA ARG A 160 14.20 -24.26 3.92
C ARG A 160 14.42 -22.80 3.47
N ASP A 161 14.24 -22.51 2.17
CA ASP A 161 14.48 -21.20 1.56
C ASP A 161 13.23 -20.28 1.52
N ALA A 162 12.18 -20.63 2.27
CA ALA A 162 10.98 -19.81 2.43
C ALA A 162 11.22 -18.58 3.34
N GLY A 163 10.50 -17.49 3.08
CA GLY A 163 10.53 -16.27 3.92
C GLY A 163 11.45 -15.16 3.41
N TYR A 164 11.84 -14.25 4.31
CA TYR A 164 12.49 -12.97 3.97
C TYR A 164 13.86 -13.11 3.29
N ALA A 165 14.56 -14.23 3.52
CA ALA A 165 15.87 -14.53 2.93
C ALA A 165 15.79 -15.25 1.57
N SER A 166 14.58 -15.49 1.05
CA SER A 166 14.39 -16.27 -0.18
C SER A 166 15.04 -15.58 -1.39
N ARG A 167 15.87 -16.32 -2.13
CA ARG A 167 16.43 -15.87 -3.41
C ARG A 167 15.47 -16.03 -4.59
N TYR A 168 14.30 -16.63 -4.38
CA TYR A 168 13.27 -16.87 -5.42
C TYR A 168 12.78 -15.58 -6.07
N GLY A 169 12.49 -14.56 -5.25
CA GLY A 169 12.10 -13.26 -5.76
C GLY A 169 13.19 -12.69 -6.67
N SER A 170 14.46 -12.78 -6.24
CA SER A 170 15.59 -12.16 -6.92
C SER A 170 15.80 -12.63 -8.37
N SER A 171 15.61 -13.92 -8.69
CA SER A 171 15.76 -14.41 -10.07
C SER A 171 14.67 -13.91 -11.00
N LEU A 172 13.41 -13.89 -10.53
CA LEU A 172 12.29 -13.33 -11.30
C LEU A 172 12.45 -11.81 -11.47
N LEU A 173 12.95 -11.12 -10.44
CA LEU A 173 13.25 -9.68 -10.50
C LEU A 173 14.30 -9.33 -11.57
N VAL A 174 15.33 -10.17 -11.75
CA VAL A 174 16.36 -9.95 -12.80
C VAL A 174 15.70 -10.02 -14.18
N LYS A 175 14.89 -11.03 -14.45
CA LYS A 175 14.16 -11.16 -15.73
C LYS A 175 13.17 -10.02 -15.96
N LEU A 176 12.47 -9.58 -14.92
CA LEU A 176 11.54 -8.46 -15.01
C LEU A 176 12.26 -7.13 -15.27
N ARG A 177 13.51 -6.99 -14.81
CA ARG A 177 14.35 -5.83 -15.13
C ARG A 177 14.74 -5.78 -16.60
N GLU A 178 14.94 -6.93 -17.25
CA GLU A 178 15.16 -7.01 -18.71
C GLU A 178 13.92 -6.53 -19.49
N ASP A 179 12.74 -6.59 -18.87
CA ASP A 179 11.48 -6.07 -19.42
C ASP A 179 11.20 -4.61 -19.00
N ASP A 180 12.19 -3.87 -18.50
CA ASP A 180 12.08 -2.51 -17.98
C ASP A 180 11.12 -2.35 -16.79
N ILE A 181 10.86 -3.43 -16.04
CA ILE A 181 10.04 -3.40 -14.83
C ILE A 181 10.94 -3.42 -13.60
N TYR A 182 11.08 -2.26 -12.98
CA TYR A 182 11.79 -2.11 -11.71
C TYR A 182 10.84 -2.32 -10.53
N MET A 183 11.09 -3.37 -9.77
CA MET A 183 10.37 -3.65 -8.54
C MET A 183 11.32 -4.19 -7.46
N ARG A 184 10.82 -4.29 -6.24
CA ARG A 184 11.56 -4.87 -5.10
C ARG A 184 10.80 -6.10 -4.60
N SER A 185 11.51 -7.02 -3.97
CA SER A 185 10.91 -8.12 -3.22
C SER A 185 10.87 -7.82 -1.73
N LEU A 186 9.96 -8.48 -1.04
CA LEU A 186 9.94 -8.65 0.41
C LEU A 186 9.92 -10.16 0.68
N GLY A 187 11.11 -10.77 0.77
CA GLY A 187 11.24 -12.22 0.76
C GLY A 187 10.77 -12.85 -0.56
N ASN A 188 9.86 -13.81 -0.46
CA ASN A 188 9.19 -14.44 -1.59
C ASN A 188 8.00 -13.63 -2.14
N VAL A 189 7.72 -12.44 -1.62
CA VAL A 189 6.70 -11.54 -2.16
C VAL A 189 7.32 -10.61 -3.20
N ILE A 190 6.80 -10.62 -4.41
CA ILE A 190 7.01 -9.54 -5.39
C ILE A 190 5.76 -8.67 -5.45
N TYR A 191 5.92 -7.38 -5.70
CA TYR A 191 4.78 -6.47 -5.77
C TYR A 191 4.96 -5.41 -6.84
N MET A 192 3.85 -5.09 -7.47
CA MET A 192 3.68 -3.92 -8.33
C MET A 192 2.88 -2.90 -7.54
N MET A 193 3.39 -1.69 -7.51
CA MET A 193 2.77 -0.58 -6.80
C MET A 193 2.84 0.65 -7.67
N CYS A 194 1.69 1.07 -8.18
CA CYS A 194 1.60 2.22 -9.08
C CYS A 194 1.16 3.49 -8.33
N GLY A 195 1.00 4.60 -9.03
CA GLY A 195 0.45 5.84 -8.48
C GLY A 195 -1.08 5.87 -8.60
N PRO A 196 -1.78 6.70 -7.82
CA PRO A 196 -3.25 6.82 -7.88
C PRO A 196 -3.79 7.14 -9.29
N CYS A 197 -3.02 7.89 -10.08
CA CYS A 197 -3.40 8.30 -11.44
C CYS A 197 -2.87 7.37 -12.55
N THR A 198 -2.21 6.24 -12.24
CA THR A 198 -1.67 5.34 -13.26
C THR A 198 -2.80 4.69 -14.05
N SER A 199 -2.75 4.72 -15.38
CA SER A 199 -3.84 4.18 -16.19
C SER A 199 -3.94 2.65 -16.06
N PRO A 200 -5.16 2.07 -16.12
CA PRO A 200 -5.35 0.62 -16.12
C PRO A 200 -4.61 -0.08 -17.27
N HIS A 201 -4.46 0.60 -18.42
CA HIS A 201 -3.71 0.06 -19.56
C HIS A 201 -2.22 -0.18 -19.21
N ILE A 202 -1.59 0.74 -18.47
CA ILE A 202 -0.21 0.56 -18.00
C ILE A 202 -0.14 -0.64 -17.03
N CYS A 203 -1.09 -0.71 -16.09
CA CYS A 203 -1.15 -1.81 -15.12
C CYS A 203 -1.29 -3.17 -15.81
N ARG A 204 -2.18 -3.26 -16.81
CA ARG A 204 -2.36 -4.45 -17.65
C ARG A 204 -1.07 -4.88 -18.35
N ARG A 205 -0.37 -3.94 -19.01
CA ARG A 205 0.91 -4.24 -19.69
C ARG A 205 1.98 -4.79 -18.74
N VAL A 206 2.03 -4.28 -17.51
CA VAL A 206 2.93 -4.80 -16.47
C VAL A 206 2.51 -6.20 -16.06
N LEU A 207 1.22 -6.46 -15.84
CA LEU A 207 0.71 -7.80 -15.53
C LEU A 207 0.99 -8.81 -16.64
N GLU A 208 0.84 -8.45 -17.92
CA GLU A 208 1.14 -9.31 -19.06
C GLU A 208 2.61 -9.75 -19.07
N LYS A 209 3.53 -8.80 -18.85
CA LYS A 209 4.96 -9.10 -18.72
C LYS A 209 5.26 -10.00 -17.52
N VAL A 210 4.65 -9.72 -16.37
CA VAL A 210 4.81 -10.54 -15.16
C VAL A 210 4.30 -11.96 -15.38
N HIS A 211 3.12 -12.12 -15.98
CA HIS A 211 2.56 -13.43 -16.30
C HIS A 211 3.48 -14.22 -17.22
N ARG A 212 3.94 -13.62 -18.32
CA ARG A 212 4.88 -14.24 -19.26
C ARG A 212 6.17 -14.71 -18.55
N ARG A 213 6.77 -13.86 -17.71
CA ARG A 213 8.00 -14.22 -16.98
C ARG A 213 7.76 -15.31 -15.93
N LEU A 214 6.57 -15.38 -15.34
CA LEU A 214 6.19 -16.48 -14.44
C LEU A 214 6.10 -17.82 -15.20
N GLU A 215 5.54 -17.82 -16.42
CA GLU A 215 5.45 -19.03 -17.26
C GLU A 215 6.84 -19.54 -17.66
N GLU A 216 7.71 -18.66 -18.16
CA GLU A 216 9.11 -19.00 -18.51
C GLU A 216 9.85 -19.58 -17.31
N PHE A 217 9.70 -18.94 -16.15
CA PHE A 217 10.36 -19.36 -14.92
C PHE A 217 9.88 -20.74 -14.45
N SER A 218 8.60 -21.07 -14.61
CA SER A 218 8.08 -22.39 -14.26
C SER A 218 8.55 -23.49 -15.23
N GLN A 219 8.70 -23.18 -16.52
CA GLN A 219 9.17 -24.15 -17.51
C GLN A 219 10.64 -24.53 -17.28
N GLU A 220 11.51 -23.56 -17.00
CA GLU A 220 12.92 -23.80 -16.68
C GLU A 220 13.14 -24.66 -15.43
N ARG A 221 12.20 -24.64 -14.48
CA ARG A 221 12.26 -25.52 -13.31
C ARG A 221 11.86 -26.94 -13.64
N LYS A 222 10.82 -27.14 -14.45
CA LYS A 222 10.39 -28.48 -14.86
C LYS A 222 11.49 -29.21 -15.63
N SER A 223 12.22 -28.52 -16.52
CA SER A 223 13.34 -29.12 -17.25
C SER A 223 14.48 -29.54 -16.33
N LYS A 224 14.90 -28.68 -15.39
CA LYS A 224 15.99 -28.98 -14.43
C LYS A 224 15.69 -30.13 -13.46
N THR A 225 14.42 -30.47 -13.25
CA THR A 225 13.99 -31.55 -12.35
C THR A 225 13.88 -32.89 -13.08
N CYS A 226 13.82 -32.92 -14.42
CA CYS A 226 13.83 -34.14 -15.23
C CYS A 226 15.24 -34.66 -15.57
N ASP A 227 16.27 -33.82 -15.41
CA ASP A 227 17.68 -34.18 -15.67
C ASP A 227 18.42 -34.68 -14.41
N GLN A 228 17.70 -34.96 -13.31
CA GLN A 228 18.19 -35.59 -12.07
C GLN A 228 17.43 -36.88 -11.79
#